data_AF-A0A1C5QR94-F1
#
_entry.id   AF-A0A1C5QR94-F1
#
_cell.length_a   1.000
_cell.length_b   1.000
_cell.length_c   1.000
_cell.angle_alpha   90.00
_cell.angle_beta   90.00
_cell.angle_gamma   90.00
#
_symmetry.space_group_name_H-M   'P 1'
#
loop_
_entity.id
_entity.type
_entity.pdbx_description
1 polymer ?
#
loop_
_entity_poly.entity_id
_entity_poly.type
_entity_poly.pdbx_seq_one_letter_code
_entity_poly.pdbx_strand_id
1 'polypeptide(L)'
;MSARNIPKAKPHSIKRIDSGSLPSKVDSYIHFSFELLERNEYFNLDGTCQRWTSDLFDMLAAVSHKTVSELHSSSNTTFRVHDHRNAEPPCEIPQNIDLKDMYQIRISKSKGGIHGIFVENVFYIVWLDPLHNMYPDDRYGGLRKVKPPSTCCMERDEKINELLDELRLLTEEKNKVEEQYLAAEQLINELSSSE
;
A
#
# COMPACT_ATOMS: atom_id res chain seq x y z
N MET A 1 8.31 35.99 -41.79
CA MET A 1 8.12 34.83 -40.90
C MET A 1 7.60 35.35 -39.57
N SER A 2 6.36 35.03 -39.18
CA SER A 2 5.75 35.55 -37.95
C SER A 2 6.23 34.73 -36.75
N ALA A 3 6.76 35.40 -35.73
CA ALA A 3 7.26 34.76 -34.52
C ALA A 3 6.09 34.12 -33.76
N ARG A 4 6.20 32.81 -33.48
CA ARG A 4 5.22 32.07 -32.68
C ARG A 4 5.28 32.59 -31.23
N ASN A 5 4.23 33.25 -30.78
CA ASN A 5 4.08 33.63 -29.37
C ASN A 5 3.83 32.37 -28.53
N ILE A 6 4.83 31.97 -27.74
CA ILE A 6 4.69 30.90 -26.75
C ILE A 6 3.93 31.48 -25.54
N PRO A 7 2.77 30.92 -25.15
CA PRO A 7 2.04 31.38 -23.97
C PRO A 7 2.90 31.19 -22.72
N LYS A 8 3.19 32.27 -21.99
CA LYS A 8 3.86 32.19 -20.70
C LYS A 8 2.87 31.64 -19.67
N ALA A 9 3.19 30.52 -19.04
CA ALA A 9 2.40 29.96 -17.96
C ALA A 9 2.25 31.00 -16.84
N LYS A 10 1.01 31.28 -16.43
CA LYS A 10 0.76 32.17 -15.29
C LYS A 10 1.23 31.45 -14.04
N PRO A 11 2.05 32.08 -13.17
CA PRO A 11 2.44 31.46 -11.92
C PRO A 11 1.18 31.17 -11.12
N HIS A 12 0.95 29.89 -10.78
CA HIS A 12 -0.07 29.55 -9.80
C HIS A 12 0.37 30.16 -8.47
N SER A 13 -0.37 31.17 -7.98
CA SER A 13 -0.17 31.62 -6.62
C SER A 13 -0.65 30.49 -5.71
N ILE A 14 0.31 29.80 -5.10
CA ILE A 14 0.02 28.83 -4.05
C ILE A 14 -0.54 29.66 -2.90
N LYS A 15 -1.86 29.65 -2.72
CA LYS A 15 -2.48 30.17 -1.51
C LYS A 15 -2.02 29.24 -0.38
N ARG A 16 -1.02 29.68 0.38
CA ARG A 16 -0.68 29.04 1.64
C ARG A 16 -1.92 29.05 2.52
N ILE A 17 -2.22 27.91 3.15
CA ILE A 17 -3.27 27.85 4.16
C ILE A 17 -2.82 28.79 5.28
N ASP A 18 -3.62 29.83 5.51
CA ASP A 18 -3.30 30.81 6.54
C ASP A 18 -3.60 30.19 7.90
N SER A 19 -2.62 30.24 8.80
CA SER A 19 -2.74 29.72 10.17
C SER A 19 -3.95 30.28 10.92
N GLY A 20 -4.40 31.50 10.57
CA GLY A 20 -5.58 32.15 11.16
C GLY A 20 -6.94 31.63 10.65
N SER A 21 -6.98 30.78 9.63
CA SER A 21 -8.22 30.18 9.10
C SER A 21 -8.60 28.85 9.76
N LEU A 22 -7.70 28.31 10.59
CA LEU A 22 -7.88 27.05 11.27
C LEU A 22 -8.75 27.24 12.53
N PRO A 23 -9.66 26.31 12.83
CA PRO A 23 -10.48 26.41 14.04
C PRO A 23 -9.60 26.50 15.29
N SER A 24 -10.05 27.24 16.30
CA SER A 24 -9.35 27.48 17.57
C SER A 24 -9.02 26.21 18.38
N LYS A 25 -9.55 25.05 17.99
CA LYS A 25 -9.32 23.75 18.61
C LYS A 25 -8.19 22.96 17.93
N VAL A 26 -7.60 23.46 16.84
CA VAL A 26 -6.61 22.73 16.02
C VAL A 26 -5.37 22.34 16.79
N ASP A 27 -4.91 23.17 17.73
CA ASP A 27 -3.75 22.87 18.57
C ASP A 27 -3.99 21.69 19.53
N SER A 28 -5.24 21.26 19.71
CA SER A 28 -5.61 20.09 20.53
C SER A 28 -5.97 18.85 19.71
N TYR A 29 -5.97 18.96 18.37
CA TYR A 29 -6.24 17.84 17.49
C TYR A 29 -5.03 16.93 17.36
N ILE A 30 -5.30 15.67 17.00
CA ILE A 30 -4.27 14.65 16.90
C ILE A 30 -3.35 14.96 15.73
N HIS A 31 -2.06 14.96 16.01
CA HIS A 31 -1.00 14.98 15.02
C HIS A 31 -0.34 13.61 14.95
N PHE A 32 0.18 13.26 13.79
CA PHE A 32 0.91 12.01 13.60
C PHE A 32 2.40 12.31 13.42
N SER A 33 3.23 11.67 14.24
CA SER A 33 4.68 11.64 14.05
C SER A 33 5.08 10.27 13.52
N PHE A 34 6.03 10.28 12.58
CA PHE A 34 6.65 9.07 12.02
C PHE A 34 8.09 8.88 12.53
N GLU A 35 8.50 9.66 13.54
CA GLU A 35 9.86 9.63 14.08
C GLU A 35 10.24 8.26 14.66
N LEU A 36 9.28 7.58 15.30
CA LEU A 36 9.46 6.25 15.89
C LEU A 36 9.04 5.11 14.94
N LEU A 37 8.77 5.41 13.67
CA LEU A 37 8.28 4.42 12.72
C LEU A 37 9.36 3.39 12.44
N GLU A 38 9.15 2.16 12.91
CA GLU A 38 10.02 1.03 12.63
C GLU A 38 9.35 0.01 11.71
N ARG A 39 10.16 -0.63 10.88
CA ARG A 39 9.73 -1.70 9.98
C ARG A 39 10.48 -2.97 10.31
N ASN A 40 9.75 -4.07 10.40
CA ASN A 40 10.32 -5.41 10.54
C ASN A 40 9.48 -6.43 9.75
N GLU A 41 9.81 -7.70 9.85
CA GLU A 41 9.13 -8.76 9.08
C GLU A 41 7.67 -9.01 9.48
N TYR A 42 7.17 -8.43 10.58
CA TYR A 42 5.78 -8.54 11.04
C TYR A 42 5.01 -7.23 10.88
N PHE A 43 5.69 -6.10 11.06
CA PHE A 43 5.10 -4.77 11.08
C PHE A 43 5.70 -3.91 9.96
N ASN A 44 5.09 -3.95 8.79
CA ASN A 44 5.43 -3.09 7.65
C ASN A 44 4.24 -3.05 6.65
N LEU A 45 4.42 -2.38 5.50
CA LEU A 45 3.38 -2.26 4.44
C LEU A 45 3.64 -3.12 3.20
N ASP A 46 4.66 -3.96 3.23
CA ASP A 46 5.06 -4.75 2.09
C ASP A 46 3.97 -5.78 1.72
N GLY A 47 3.77 -6.01 0.42
CA GLY A 47 2.73 -6.95 -0.05
C GLY A 47 1.29 -6.57 0.34
N THR A 48 1.06 -5.38 0.91
CA THR A 48 -0.30 -4.89 1.18
C THR A 48 -0.97 -4.42 -0.11
N CYS A 49 -2.28 -4.65 -0.24
CA CYS A 49 -3.00 -4.16 -1.41
C CYS A 49 -3.14 -2.63 -1.35
N GLN A 50 -3.17 -1.97 -2.51
CA GLN A 50 -3.30 -0.50 -2.62
C GLN A 50 -4.48 0.06 -1.80
N ARG A 51 -5.56 -0.73 -1.69
CA ARG A 51 -6.75 -0.36 -0.91
C ARG A 51 -6.43 -0.19 0.57
N TRP A 52 -5.59 -1.06 1.13
CA TRP A 52 -5.21 -0.99 2.55
C TRP A 52 -4.51 0.33 2.87
N THR A 53 -3.56 0.74 2.04
CA THR A 53 -2.85 2.02 2.20
C THR A 53 -3.79 3.22 2.05
N SER A 54 -4.73 3.16 1.10
CA SER A 54 -5.78 4.19 0.99
C SER A 54 -6.61 4.27 2.26
N ASP A 55 -7.09 3.13 2.78
CA ASP A 55 -7.89 3.07 4.00
C ASP A 55 -7.10 3.58 5.22
N LEU A 56 -5.77 3.35 5.27
CA LEU A 56 -4.89 3.91 6.29
C LEU A 56 -4.91 5.44 6.25
N PHE A 57 -4.70 6.04 5.07
CA PHE A 57 -4.70 7.50 4.95
C PHE A 57 -6.07 8.11 5.25
N ASP A 58 -7.16 7.45 4.85
CA ASP A 58 -8.52 7.86 5.22
C ASP A 58 -8.73 7.83 6.74
N MET A 59 -8.23 6.78 7.41
CA MET A 59 -8.25 6.68 8.87
C MET A 59 -7.42 7.79 9.52
N LEU A 60 -6.19 8.01 9.07
CA LEU A 60 -5.31 9.06 9.60
C LEU A 60 -5.96 10.45 9.45
N ALA A 61 -6.53 10.75 8.27
CA ALA A 61 -7.24 12.00 8.05
C ALA A 61 -8.44 12.14 9.00
N ALA A 62 -9.27 11.11 9.13
CA ALA A 62 -10.42 11.13 10.02
C ALA A 62 -10.06 11.28 11.51
N VAL A 63 -8.94 10.69 11.95
CA VAL A 63 -8.43 10.80 13.32
C VAL A 63 -7.76 12.16 13.56
N SER A 64 -7.11 12.74 12.55
CA SER A 64 -6.45 14.06 12.66
C SER A 64 -7.41 15.22 12.97
N HIS A 65 -8.71 15.00 12.79
CA HIS A 65 -9.77 15.96 13.15
C HIS A 65 -10.39 15.69 14.54
N LYS A 66 -9.76 14.85 15.36
CA LYS A 66 -10.22 14.50 16.71
C LYS A 66 -9.18 14.93 17.74
N THR A 67 -9.65 15.24 18.93
CA THR A 67 -8.81 15.34 20.14
C THR A 67 -8.55 13.94 20.72
N VAL A 68 -7.51 13.81 21.55
CA VAL A 68 -7.23 12.56 22.28
C VAL A 68 -8.44 12.12 23.11
N SER A 69 -9.08 13.04 23.83
CA SER A 69 -10.26 12.72 24.63
C SER A 69 -11.43 12.19 23.80
N GLU A 70 -11.66 12.72 22.60
CA GLU A 70 -12.69 12.23 21.68
C GLU A 70 -12.32 10.86 21.12
N LEU A 71 -11.03 10.61 20.87
CA LEU A 71 -10.55 9.32 20.38
C LEU A 71 -10.73 8.20 21.43
N HIS A 72 -10.44 8.48 22.70
CA HIS A 72 -10.58 7.54 23.81
C HIS A 72 -12.01 7.42 24.37
N SER A 73 -12.94 8.25 23.91
CA SER A 73 -14.33 8.19 24.37
C SER A 73 -15.00 6.87 23.97
N SER A 74 -15.82 6.31 24.87
CA SER A 74 -16.56 5.06 24.64
C SER A 74 -17.61 5.15 23.51
N SER A 75 -17.93 6.36 23.06
CA SER A 75 -18.79 6.62 21.89
C SER A 75 -18.05 6.44 20.56
N ASN A 76 -16.71 6.41 20.56
CA ASN A 76 -15.91 6.18 19.37
C ASN A 76 -15.82 4.68 19.03
N THR A 77 -16.88 4.19 18.39
CA THR A 77 -16.98 2.78 17.99
C THR A 77 -16.15 2.44 16.75
N THR A 78 -15.71 3.46 16.00
CA THR A 78 -15.04 3.32 14.71
C THR A 78 -13.58 2.89 14.86
N PHE A 79 -12.79 3.61 15.67
CA PHE A 79 -11.33 3.46 15.67
C PHE A 79 -10.77 2.55 16.78
N ARG A 80 -11.63 2.02 17.66
CA ARG A 80 -11.34 1.04 18.73
C ARG A 80 -9.92 1.14 19.29
N VAL A 81 -9.69 2.20 20.07
CA VAL A 81 -8.42 2.39 20.76
C VAL A 81 -8.35 1.56 22.02
N HIS A 82 -7.30 0.77 22.15
CA HIS A 82 -7.03 -0.05 23.34
C HIS A 82 -5.52 -0.14 23.56
N ASP A 83 -5.13 -0.33 24.82
CA ASP A 83 -3.75 -0.55 25.22
C ASP A 83 -3.31 -2.00 24.98
N HIS A 84 -1.99 -2.20 24.97
CA HIS A 84 -1.34 -3.50 24.75
C HIS A 84 -0.68 -4.09 25.99
N ARG A 85 -1.16 -3.76 27.20
CA ARG A 85 -0.56 -4.24 28.47
C ARG A 85 -0.37 -5.75 28.56
N ASN A 86 -1.23 -6.53 27.90
CA ASN A 86 -1.20 -7.99 27.89
C ASN A 86 -0.87 -8.56 26.50
N ALA A 87 -0.31 -7.75 25.60
CA ALA A 87 0.13 -8.23 24.30
C ALA A 87 1.50 -8.93 24.41
N GLU A 88 1.74 -9.89 23.53
CA GLU A 88 3.05 -10.50 23.31
C GLU A 88 3.44 -10.24 21.85
N PRO A 89 4.08 -9.09 21.54
CA PRO A 89 4.47 -8.80 20.17
C PRO A 89 5.45 -9.84 19.64
N PRO A 90 5.41 -10.16 18.34
CA PRO A 90 6.30 -11.14 17.72
C PRO A 90 7.74 -10.63 17.50
N CYS A 91 8.04 -9.40 17.93
CA CYS A 91 9.36 -8.77 17.81
C CYS A 91 9.71 -7.98 19.06
N GLU A 92 10.98 -7.58 19.17
CA GLU A 92 11.42 -6.69 20.22
C GLU A 92 10.69 -5.34 20.15
N ILE A 93 10.37 -4.81 21.33
CA ILE A 93 9.75 -3.49 21.48
C ILE A 93 10.86 -2.44 21.37
N PRO A 94 10.65 -1.31 20.67
CA PRO A 94 11.66 -0.27 20.56
C PRO A 94 12.08 0.26 21.92
N GLN A 95 13.35 0.70 22.02
CA GLN A 95 13.89 1.21 23.26
C GLN A 95 13.08 2.40 23.78
N ASN A 96 12.84 2.43 25.09
CA ASN A 96 12.09 3.48 25.81
C ASN A 96 10.58 3.50 25.53
N ILE A 97 10.02 2.43 24.96
CA ILE A 97 8.57 2.25 24.83
C ILE A 97 8.13 1.11 25.74
N ASP A 98 7.14 1.37 26.59
CA ASP A 98 6.47 0.33 27.38
C ASP A 98 5.17 -0.08 26.66
N LEU A 99 4.90 -1.38 26.59
CA LEU A 99 3.69 -1.93 25.97
C LEU A 99 2.41 -1.35 26.56
N LYS A 100 2.44 -0.97 27.84
CA LYS A 100 1.27 -0.40 28.51
C LYS A 100 0.86 0.96 27.94
N ASP A 101 1.82 1.69 27.39
CA ASP A 101 1.64 3.03 26.84
C ASP A 101 1.37 2.98 25.32
N MET A 102 1.45 1.78 24.74
CA MET A 102 1.18 1.55 23.33
C MET A 102 -0.30 1.30 23.07
N TYR A 103 -0.83 2.01 22.08
CA TYR A 103 -2.21 1.96 21.65
C TYR A 103 -2.32 1.51 20.20
N GLN A 104 -3.37 0.75 19.90
CA GLN A 104 -3.78 0.48 18.52
C GLN A 104 -4.84 1.48 18.05
N ILE A 105 -4.69 2.03 16.86
CA ILE A 105 -5.77 2.69 16.12
C ILE A 105 -6.11 1.83 14.91
N ARG A 106 -7.33 1.25 14.90
CA ARG A 106 -7.74 0.31 13.85
C ARG A 106 -8.33 1.02 12.64
N ILE A 107 -7.97 0.55 11.44
CA ILE A 107 -8.64 0.91 10.18
C ILE A 107 -10.04 0.29 10.16
N SER A 108 -10.13 -0.99 10.51
CA SER A 108 -11.39 -1.72 10.67
C SER A 108 -11.19 -2.97 11.53
N LYS A 109 -12.29 -3.68 11.83
CA LYS A 109 -12.22 -4.96 12.56
C LYS A 109 -11.31 -6.00 11.90
N SER A 110 -11.24 -6.02 10.57
CA SER A 110 -10.53 -7.06 9.80
C SER A 110 -9.29 -6.56 9.08
N LYS A 111 -9.04 -5.25 8.98
CA LYS A 111 -7.89 -4.69 8.26
C LYS A 111 -6.68 -4.38 9.14
N GLY A 112 -6.80 -4.46 10.45
CA GLY A 112 -5.68 -4.16 11.36
C GLY A 112 -5.59 -2.66 11.58
N GLY A 113 -4.38 -2.14 11.72
CA GLY A 113 -4.20 -0.72 12.01
C GLY A 113 -2.76 -0.31 12.24
N ILE A 114 -2.61 0.73 13.04
CA ILE A 114 -1.32 1.26 13.46
C ILE A 114 -1.17 1.10 14.97
N HIS A 115 0.05 0.87 15.41
CA HIS A 115 0.41 0.86 16.83
C HIS A 115 1.37 2.01 17.11
N GLY A 116 1.22 2.63 18.27
CA GLY A 116 2.00 3.80 18.62
C GLY A 116 1.71 4.30 20.02
N ILE A 117 2.36 5.38 20.39
CA ILE A 117 2.22 6.01 21.71
C ILE A 117 1.70 7.44 21.57
N PHE A 118 0.97 7.91 22.57
CA PHE A 118 0.59 9.31 22.68
C PHE A 118 1.59 10.08 23.55
N VAL A 119 2.05 11.21 23.04
CA VAL A 119 2.68 12.27 23.84
C VAL A 119 1.86 13.53 23.59
N GLU A 120 1.09 13.96 24.60
CA GLU A 120 0.08 15.02 24.47
C GLU A 120 -0.91 14.68 23.33
N ASN A 121 -1.04 15.53 22.32
CA ASN A 121 -1.87 15.32 21.13
C ASN A 121 -1.12 14.71 19.95
N VAL A 122 0.14 14.31 20.11
CA VAL A 122 0.93 13.68 19.03
C VAL A 122 0.92 12.16 19.21
N PHE A 123 0.41 11.46 18.21
CA PHE A 123 0.52 10.01 18.09
C PHE A 123 1.79 9.65 17.31
N TYR A 124 2.77 9.07 18.00
CA TYR A 124 3.99 8.57 17.40
C TYR A 124 3.72 7.17 16.87
N ILE A 125 3.63 7.03 15.56
CA ILE A 125 3.44 5.74 14.91
C ILE A 125 4.71 4.94 15.04
N VAL A 126 4.60 3.76 15.65
CA VAL A 126 5.69 2.82 15.86
C VAL A 126 5.62 1.71 14.81
N TRP A 127 4.45 1.08 14.67
CA TRP A 127 4.26 -0.08 13.79
C TRP A 127 3.03 0.05 12.90
N LEU A 128 3.15 -0.51 11.70
CA LEU A 128 2.07 -0.68 10.74
C LEU A 128 1.70 -2.16 10.70
N ASP A 129 0.47 -2.50 11.08
CA ASP A 129 0.04 -3.88 11.30
C ASP A 129 -1.13 -4.26 10.38
N PRO A 130 -0.86 -4.55 9.09
CA PRO A 130 -1.89 -4.96 8.14
C PRO A 130 -2.38 -6.40 8.36
N LEU A 131 -1.62 -7.23 9.09
CA LEU A 131 -1.89 -8.67 9.23
C LEU A 131 -2.45 -9.08 10.60
N HIS A 132 -2.63 -8.13 11.53
CA HIS A 132 -3.03 -8.33 12.93
C HIS A 132 -2.03 -9.16 13.74
N ASN A 133 -0.74 -8.92 13.51
CA ASN A 133 0.33 -9.66 14.16
C ASN A 133 0.52 -9.32 15.64
N MET A 134 -0.08 -8.23 16.13
CA MET A 134 -0.09 -7.93 17.58
C MET A 134 -0.90 -8.95 18.40
N TYR A 135 -1.95 -9.52 17.79
CA TYR A 135 -2.80 -10.54 18.41
C TYR A 135 -3.13 -11.61 17.36
N PRO A 136 -2.18 -12.50 17.06
CA PRO A 136 -2.41 -13.55 16.07
C PRO A 136 -3.52 -14.49 16.53
N ASP A 137 -4.45 -14.80 15.63
CA ASP A 137 -5.53 -15.75 15.86
C ASP A 137 -5.45 -16.85 14.79
N ASP A 138 -5.20 -18.08 15.23
CA ASP A 138 -5.02 -19.24 14.35
C ASP A 138 -6.24 -19.50 13.46
N ARG A 139 -7.44 -19.09 13.89
CA ARG A 139 -8.67 -19.18 13.09
C ARG A 139 -8.64 -18.27 11.86
N TYR A 140 -7.79 -17.24 11.87
CA TYR A 140 -7.66 -16.24 10.80
C TYR A 140 -6.26 -16.22 10.17
N GLY A 141 -5.49 -17.30 10.35
CA GLY A 141 -4.18 -17.50 9.72
C GLY A 141 -2.98 -17.30 10.66
N GLY A 142 -3.21 -17.05 11.95
CA GLY A 142 -2.15 -16.99 12.97
C GLY A 142 -1.14 -15.87 12.75
N LEU A 143 0.05 -16.05 13.32
CA LEU A 143 1.17 -15.13 13.14
C LEU A 143 1.73 -15.23 11.72
N ARG A 144 1.82 -14.10 11.01
CA ARG A 144 2.25 -14.08 9.61
C ARG A 144 3.34 -13.06 9.39
N LYS A 145 4.42 -13.48 8.76
CA LYS A 145 5.44 -12.57 8.24
C LYS A 145 4.89 -11.86 7.02
N VAL A 146 5.13 -10.56 6.94
CA VAL A 146 4.84 -9.78 5.75
C VAL A 146 5.77 -10.24 4.64
N LYS A 147 5.21 -10.48 3.46
CA LYS A 147 6.00 -10.90 2.31
C LYS A 147 6.55 -9.65 1.62
N PRO A 148 7.88 -9.43 1.61
CA PRO A 148 8.45 -8.33 0.86
C PRO A 148 8.04 -8.47 -0.62
N PRO A 149 7.55 -7.40 -1.28
CA PRO A 149 7.41 -7.43 -2.72
C PRO A 149 8.83 -7.56 -3.31
N SER A 150 9.05 -8.51 -4.21
CA SER A 150 10.36 -8.63 -4.89
C SER A 150 10.60 -7.39 -5.78
N THR A 151 9.54 -6.82 -6.37
CA THR A 151 9.49 -5.50 -7.01
C THR A 151 8.08 -4.90 -6.87
N CYS A 152 7.95 -3.57 -7.05
CA CYS A 152 6.66 -2.86 -7.17
C CYS A 152 5.76 -3.43 -8.30
N CYS A 153 6.34 -4.17 -9.24
CA CYS A 153 5.70 -4.62 -10.47
C CYS A 153 5.62 -6.15 -10.60
N MET A 154 5.91 -6.94 -9.55
CA MET A 154 6.13 -8.39 -9.68
C MET A 154 5.01 -9.13 -10.42
N GLU A 155 3.74 -8.92 -10.05
CA GLU A 155 2.60 -9.55 -10.74
C GLU A 155 2.56 -9.17 -12.23
N ARG A 156 2.95 -7.94 -12.55
CA ARG A 156 3.08 -7.46 -13.92
C ARG A 156 4.29 -8.07 -14.63
N ASP A 157 5.42 -8.21 -13.94
CA ASP A 157 6.66 -8.76 -14.48
C ASP A 157 6.50 -10.27 -14.75
N GLU A 158 5.84 -11.01 -13.85
CA GLU A 158 5.42 -12.40 -14.06
C GLU A 158 4.51 -12.52 -15.28
N LYS A 159 3.50 -11.64 -15.39
CA LYS A 159 2.61 -11.65 -16.55
C LYS A 159 3.31 -11.30 -17.86
N ILE A 160 4.27 -10.37 -17.82
CA ILE A 160 5.11 -10.04 -18.98
C ILE A 160 5.90 -11.27 -19.41
N ASN A 161 6.51 -12.00 -18.47
CA ASN A 161 7.28 -13.20 -18.79
C ASN A 161 6.40 -14.30 -19.38
N GLU A 162 5.20 -14.55 -18.81
CA GLU A 162 4.23 -15.48 -19.38
C GLU A 162 3.86 -15.12 -20.83
N LEU A 163 3.54 -13.85 -21.08
CA LEU A 163 3.16 -13.37 -22.41
C LEU A 163 4.32 -13.43 -23.41
N LEU A 164 5.55 -13.21 -22.96
CA LEU A 164 6.75 -13.34 -23.80
C LEU A 164 7.00 -14.80 -24.21
N ASP A 165 6.80 -15.75 -23.30
CA ASP A 165 6.91 -17.17 -23.62
C ASP A 165 5.80 -17.64 -24.57
N GLU A 166 4.56 -17.19 -24.36
CA GLU A 166 3.45 -17.46 -25.27
C GLU A 166 3.72 -16.89 -26.67
N LEU A 167 4.19 -15.64 -26.76
CA LEU A 167 4.60 -15.02 -28.03
C LEU A 167 5.68 -15.82 -28.74
N ARG A 168 6.66 -16.34 -28.00
CA ARG A 168 7.74 -17.16 -28.57
C ARG A 168 7.19 -18.45 -29.17
N LEU A 169 6.34 -19.17 -28.43
CA LEU A 169 5.74 -20.43 -28.89
C LEU A 169 4.85 -20.22 -30.13
N LEU A 170 3.98 -19.20 -30.10
CA LEU A 170 3.13 -18.86 -31.24
C LEU A 170 3.94 -18.45 -32.46
N THR A 171 5.07 -17.77 -32.27
CA THR A 171 5.98 -17.41 -33.38
C THR A 171 6.63 -18.65 -33.99
N GLU A 172 7.08 -19.60 -33.16
CA GLU A 172 7.63 -20.88 -33.63
C GLU A 172 6.59 -21.71 -34.40
N GLU A 173 5.36 -21.78 -33.91
CA GLU A 173 4.26 -22.49 -34.58
C GLU A 173 3.87 -21.82 -35.90
N LYS A 174 3.74 -20.49 -35.90
CA LYS A 174 3.48 -19.70 -37.10
C LYS A 174 4.53 -19.98 -38.17
N ASN A 175 5.82 -19.95 -37.82
CA ASN A 175 6.90 -20.19 -38.78
C ASN A 175 6.81 -21.60 -39.40
N LYS A 176 6.48 -22.63 -38.60
CA LYS A 176 6.28 -24.00 -39.11
C LYS A 176 5.12 -24.09 -40.09
N VAL A 177 4.01 -23.41 -39.80
CA VAL A 177 2.85 -23.37 -40.69
C VAL A 177 3.19 -22.64 -41.99
N GLU A 178 3.92 -21.52 -41.91
CA GLU A 178 4.40 -20.79 -43.10
C GLU A 178 5.33 -21.65 -43.96
N GLU A 179 6.26 -22.40 -43.38
CA GLU A 179 7.12 -23.34 -44.11
C GLU A 179 6.32 -24.44 -44.81
N GLN A 180 5.33 -25.04 -44.12
CA GLN A 180 4.46 -26.06 -44.71
C GLN A 180 3.60 -25.50 -45.84
N TYR A 181 3.06 -24.30 -45.67
CA TYR A 181 2.29 -23.61 -46.70
C TYR A 181 3.13 -23.36 -47.95
N LEU A 182 4.35 -22.86 -47.79
CA LEU A 182 5.27 -22.61 -48.89
C LEU A 182 5.63 -23.91 -49.65
N ALA A 183 5.90 -24.99 -48.92
CA ALA A 183 6.21 -26.29 -49.50
C ALA A 183 5.02 -26.86 -50.29
N ALA A 184 3.80 -26.71 -49.77
CA ALA A 184 2.58 -27.12 -50.46
C ALA A 184 2.34 -26.31 -51.74
N GLU A 185 2.54 -24.98 -51.70
CA GLU A 185 2.44 -24.12 -52.89
C GLU A 185 3.46 -24.53 -53.97
N GLN A 186 4.69 -24.84 -53.60
CA GLN A 186 5.72 -25.31 -54.54
C GLN A 186 5.29 -26.62 -55.22
N LEU A 187 4.81 -27.59 -54.45
CA LEU A 187 4.37 -28.89 -54.98
C LEU A 187 3.18 -28.74 -55.94
N ILE A 188 2.22 -27.87 -55.62
CA ILE A 188 1.07 -27.57 -56.49
C ILE A 188 1.55 -26.95 -57.81
N ASN A 189 2.47 -25.99 -57.74
CA ASN A 189 3.02 -25.35 -58.93
C ASN A 189 3.77 -26.34 -59.83
N GLU A 190 4.58 -27.22 -59.25
CA GLU A 190 5.29 -28.29 -59.98
C GLU A 190 4.32 -29.25 -60.68
N LEU A 191 3.26 -29.70 -60.00
CA LEU A 191 2.24 -30.55 -60.60
C LEU A 191 1.51 -29.85 -61.76
N SER A 192 1.14 -28.58 -61.58
CA SER A 192 0.44 -27.79 -62.60
C SER A 192 1.26 -27.45 -63.84
N SER A 193 2.60 -27.57 -63.77
CA SER A 193 3.52 -27.32 -64.89
C SER A 193 3.98 -28.60 -65.60
N SER A 194 3.46 -29.76 -65.19
CA SER A 194 3.74 -31.08 -65.76
C SER A 194 2.59 -31.67 -66.59
N GLU A 195 1.48 -30.95 -66.71
CA GLU A 195 0.36 -31.19 -67.66
C GLU A 195 0.48 -30.27 -68.90
#